data_AF-A0A1B6GNK2-F1
#
_entry.id   AF-A0A1B6GNK2-F1
#
_cell.length_a   1.000
_cell.length_b   1.000
_cell.length_c   1.000
_cell.angle_alpha   90.00
_cell.angle_beta   90.00
_cell.angle_gamma   90.00
#
_symmetry.space_group_name_H-M   'P 1'
#
loop_
_entity.id
_entity.type
_entity.pdbx_description
1 polymer ?
#
loop_
_entity_poly.entity_id
_entity_poly.type
_entity_poly.pdbx_seq_one_letter_code
_entity_poly.pdbx_strand_id
1 'polypeptide(L)'
;FSNIGNDRITAQLKPPLPLLVDGPFCSPLENILKERLVVCVAAGIGITPFIAALDHLYKGDSVRWPKPCRLHLVWVVRTKDQLTWAADLITAVHHKFWYANQPDR
;
A
#
# COMPACT_ATOMS: atom_id res chain seq x y z
N PHE A 1 -4.69 33.54 -39.27
CA PHE A 1 -5.22 32.17 -39.25
C PHE A 1 -5.66 31.87 -37.83
N SER A 2 -6.97 31.91 -37.60
CA SER A 2 -7.61 31.70 -36.30
C SER A 2 -7.55 30.23 -35.89
N ASN A 3 -7.11 29.99 -34.66
CA ASN A 3 -6.91 28.68 -34.03
C ASN A 3 -8.26 28.03 -33.62
N ILE A 4 -9.18 27.88 -34.57
CA ILE A 4 -10.56 27.39 -34.34
C ILE A 4 -10.60 25.88 -33.99
N GLY A 5 -9.47 25.17 -34.09
CA GLY A 5 -9.38 23.72 -33.85
C GLY A 5 -9.23 23.30 -32.38
N ASN A 6 -8.69 24.15 -31.50
CA ASN A 6 -8.35 23.74 -30.13
C ASN A 6 -9.53 23.88 -29.14
N ASP A 7 -10.45 24.81 -29.40
CA ASP A 7 -11.54 25.14 -28.46
C ASP A 7 -12.61 24.05 -28.37
N ARG A 8 -12.69 23.18 -29.39
CA ARG A 8 -13.63 22.05 -29.43
C ARG A 8 -13.17 20.84 -28.62
N ILE A 9 -11.87 20.68 -28.43
CA ILE A 9 -11.28 19.56 -27.68
C ILE A 9 -11.39 19.82 -26.18
N THR A 10 -11.23 21.07 -25.75
CA THR A 10 -11.37 21.48 -24.34
C THR A 10 -12.82 21.55 -23.87
N ALA A 11 -13.77 21.91 -24.74
CA ALA A 11 -15.20 21.97 -24.41
C ALA A 11 -15.85 20.59 -24.11
N GLN A 12 -15.20 19.49 -24.47
CA GLN A 12 -15.65 18.10 -24.24
C GLN A 12 -14.96 17.44 -23.04
N LEU A 13 -13.96 18.08 -22.43
CA LEU A 13 -13.27 17.56 -21.26
C LEU A 13 -14.02 17.98 -20.00
N LYS A 14 -14.61 17.00 -19.30
CA LYS A 14 -15.21 17.20 -17.98
C LYS A 14 -14.17 17.92 -17.10
N PRO A 15 -14.48 19.08 -16.52
CA PRO A 15 -13.53 19.81 -15.69
C PRO A 15 -13.07 18.89 -14.54
N PRO A 16 -11.76 18.92 -14.18
CA PRO A 16 -11.24 18.07 -13.13
C PRO A 16 -12.01 18.34 -11.83
N LEU A 17 -12.46 17.27 -11.16
CA LEU A 17 -13.17 17.40 -9.90
C LEU A 17 -12.23 18.03 -8.86
N PRO A 18 -12.62 19.14 -8.20
CA PRO A 18 -11.79 19.74 -7.18
C PRO A 18 -11.63 18.77 -6.00
N LEU A 19 -10.38 18.39 -5.71
CA LEU A 19 -10.01 17.50 -4.61
C LEU A 19 -9.35 18.34 -3.51
N LEU A 20 -9.97 18.38 -2.32
CA LEU A 20 -9.35 18.93 -1.13
C LEU A 20 -8.82 17.77 -0.28
N VAL A 21 -7.54 17.83 0.08
CA VAL A 21 -6.90 16.83 0.95
C VAL A 21 -6.69 17.47 2.30
N ASP A 22 -7.36 16.95 3.32
CA ASP A 22 -7.01 17.22 4.71
C ASP A 22 -5.94 16.21 5.16
N GLY A 23 -5.05 16.64 6.05
CA GLY A 23 -3.72 16.06 6.30
C GLY A 23 -3.67 14.57 6.67
N PRO A 24 -2.46 14.03 6.90
CA PRO A 24 -2.32 12.67 7.39
C PRO A 24 -2.78 12.60 8.84
N PHE A 25 -3.82 11.82 9.10
CA PHE A 25 -4.23 11.49 10.46
C PHE A 25 -3.32 10.37 10.98
N CYS A 26 -2.60 10.64 12.08
CA CYS A 26 -1.67 9.67 12.67
C CYS A 26 -2.39 8.34 12.92
N SER A 27 -1.83 7.26 12.37
CA SER A 27 -2.33 5.91 12.58
C SER A 27 -1.51 5.19 13.64
N PRO A 28 -2.13 4.48 14.60
CA PRO A 28 -1.42 3.61 15.54
C PRO A 28 -0.48 2.60 14.84
N LEU A 29 -0.75 2.30 13.57
CA LEU A 29 -0.01 1.36 12.75
C LEU A 29 1.44 1.80 12.45
N GLU A 30 1.74 3.09 12.53
CA GLU A 30 3.09 3.63 12.29
C GLU A 30 4.12 3.08 13.29
N ASN A 31 3.70 2.81 14.53
CA ASN A 31 4.59 2.30 15.57
C ASN A 31 4.69 0.78 15.60
N ILE A 32 3.68 0.06 15.07
CA ILE A 32 3.62 -1.41 15.10
C ILE A 32 4.79 -2.03 14.33
N LEU A 33 5.26 -1.40 13.25
CA LEU A 33 6.39 -1.91 12.46
C LEU A 33 7.73 -1.90 13.22
N LYS A 34 7.82 -1.21 14.37
CA LYS A 34 9.03 -1.19 15.21
C LYS A 34 9.13 -2.41 16.14
N GLU A 35 8.02 -3.14 16.31
CA GLU A 35 7.96 -4.31 17.17
C GLU A 35 8.67 -5.52 16.54
N ARG A 36 9.25 -6.38 17.39
CA ARG A 36 9.97 -7.57 16.93
C ARG A 36 9.05 -8.59 16.25
N LEU A 37 7.83 -8.73 16.75
CA LEU A 37 6.80 -9.65 16.25
C LEU A 37 5.52 -8.87 15.99
N VAL A 38 5.03 -8.94 14.76
CA VAL A 38 3.81 -8.25 14.33
C VAL A 38 2.82 -9.25 13.77
N VAL A 39 1.58 -9.19 14.25
CA VAL A 39 0.46 -9.98 13.73
C VAL A 39 -0.62 -9.02 13.23
N CYS A 40 -0.81 -8.99 11.92
CA CYS A 40 -1.79 -8.17 11.24
C CYS A 40 -3.00 -9.04 10.87
N VAL A 41 -4.16 -8.74 11.44
CA VAL A 41 -5.42 -9.42 11.11
C VAL A 41 -6.37 -8.41 10.50
N ALA A 42 -6.87 -8.70 9.29
CA ALA A 42 -7.77 -7.81 8.57
C ALA A 42 -8.86 -8.58 7.83
N ALA A 43 -10.03 -7.95 7.70
CA ALA A 43 -11.15 -8.48 6.93
C ALA A 43 -11.64 -7.45 5.90
N GLY A 44 -11.89 -7.89 4.67
CA GLY A 44 -12.41 -7.05 3.59
C GLY A 44 -11.57 -5.78 3.36
N ILE A 45 -12.21 -4.61 3.35
CA ILE A 45 -11.56 -3.30 3.14
C ILE A 45 -10.61 -2.90 4.27
N GLY A 46 -10.71 -3.52 5.44
CA GLY A 46 -9.86 -3.25 6.60
C GLY A 46 -8.39 -3.63 6.38
N ILE A 47 -8.05 -4.28 5.27
CA ILE A 47 -6.67 -4.58 4.87
C ILE A 47 -5.89 -3.33 4.45
N THR A 48 -6.59 -2.28 3.98
CA THR A 48 -5.99 -1.07 3.39
C THR A 48 -4.86 -0.44 4.20
N PRO A 49 -5.01 -0.17 5.52
CA PRO A 49 -3.91 0.38 6.31
C PRO A 49 -2.69 -0.56 6.40
N PHE A 50 -2.91 -1.88 6.41
CA PHE A 50 -1.83 -2.86 6.40
C PHE A 50 -1.11 -2.88 5.06
N ILE A 51 -1.82 -2.77 3.93
CA ILE A 51 -1.19 -2.68 2.62
C ILE A 51 -0.30 -1.43 2.52
N ALA A 52 -0.77 -0.28 3.00
CA ALA A 52 0.05 0.94 3.05
C ALA A 52 1.32 0.75 3.89
N ALA A 53 1.23 0.04 5.01
CA ALA A 53 2.37 -0.28 5.85
C ALA A 53 3.33 -1.29 5.20
N LEU A 54 2.82 -2.30 4.50
CA LEU A 54 3.64 -3.24 3.72
C LEU A 54 4.35 -2.53 2.57
N ASP A 55 3.70 -1.59 1.89
CA ASP A 55 4.31 -0.76 0.85
C ASP A 55 5.41 0.13 1.43
N HIS A 56 5.17 0.76 2.59
CA HIS A 56 6.21 1.50 3.29
C HIS A 56 7.38 0.59 3.69
N LEU A 57 7.12 -0.62 4.19
CA LEU A 57 8.17 -1.59 4.52
C LEU A 57 8.93 -2.06 3.27
N TYR A 58 8.25 -2.22 2.14
CA TYR A 58 8.85 -2.59 0.86
C TYR A 58 9.76 -1.50 0.32
N LYS A 59 9.33 -0.23 0.37
CA LYS A 59 10.10 0.93 -0.11
C LYS A 59 11.17 1.39 0.86
N GLY A 60 10.98 1.15 2.16
CA GLY A 60 11.85 1.61 3.23
C GLY A 60 13.26 1.03 3.13
N ASP A 61 14.25 1.91 3.26
CA ASP A 61 15.65 1.51 3.38
C ASP A 61 15.90 0.85 4.74
N SER A 62 16.56 -0.31 4.69
CA SER A 62 16.92 -1.11 5.86
C SER A 62 17.76 -0.38 6.92
N VAL A 63 18.33 0.75 6.53
CA VAL A 63 19.30 1.51 7.32
C VAL A 63 18.62 2.47 8.30
N ARG A 64 17.38 2.91 8.03
CA ARG A 64 16.72 3.98 8.83
C ARG A 64 15.59 3.51 9.74
N TRP A 65 15.02 2.33 9.52
CA TRP A 65 13.85 1.86 10.27
C TRP A 65 14.06 0.44 10.76
N PRO A 66 13.91 0.19 12.08
CA PRO A 66 13.89 -1.18 12.58
C PRO A 66 12.73 -1.92 11.90
N LYS A 67 13.05 -3.05 11.28
CA LYS A 67 12.07 -3.92 10.64
C LYS A 67 11.61 -4.97 11.65
N PRO A 68 10.35 -5.42 11.58
CA PRO A 68 9.91 -6.53 12.40
C PRO A 68 10.73 -7.77 12.05
N CYS A 69 11.21 -8.50 13.06
CA CYS A 69 11.88 -9.79 12.83
C CYS A 69 10.91 -10.80 12.23
N ARG A 70 9.62 -10.71 12.57
CA ARG A 70 8.58 -11.61 12.06
C ARG A 70 7.26 -10.87 11.89
N LEU A 71 6.70 -10.94 10.69
CA LEU A 71 5.40 -10.36 10.35
C LEU A 71 4.45 -11.46 9.86
N HIS A 72 3.31 -11.59 10.52
CA HIS A 72 2.22 -12.48 10.11
C HIS A 72 1.06 -11.65 9.60
N LEU A 73 0.66 -11.89 8.35
CA LEU A 73 -0.52 -11.27 7.76
C LEU A 73 -1.63 -12.32 7.59
N VAL A 74 -2.75 -12.10 8.26
CA VAL A 74 -3.98 -12.90 8.11
C VAL A 74 -5.03 -12.00 7.47
N TRP A 75 -5.32 -12.27 6.19
CA TRP A 75 -6.32 -11.52 5.43
C TRP A 75 -7.53 -12.40 5.14
N VAL A 76 -8.69 -12.01 5.68
CA VAL A 76 -9.98 -12.66 5.46
C VAL A 76 -10.73 -11.90 4.36
N VAL A 77 -11.01 -12.57 3.25
CA VAL A 77 -11.78 -12.03 2.12
C VAL A 77 -13.02 -12.86 1.85
N ARG A 78 -14.06 -12.22 1.29
CA ARG A 78 -15.29 -12.92 0.89
C ARG A 78 -15.16 -13.55 -0.49
N THR A 79 -14.45 -12.89 -1.41
CA THR A 79 -14.24 -13.35 -2.78
C THR A 79 -12.77 -13.21 -3.16
N LYS A 80 -12.29 -14.11 -4.02
CA LYS A 80 -10.90 -14.12 -4.50
C LYS A 80 -10.51 -12.82 -5.22
N ASP A 81 -11.48 -12.16 -5.88
CA ASP A 81 -11.24 -10.93 -6.64
C ASP A 81 -10.84 -9.76 -5.73
N GLN A 82 -11.13 -9.84 -4.43
CA GLN A 82 -10.66 -8.84 -3.46
C GLN A 82 -9.16 -8.92 -3.19
N LEU A 83 -8.50 -10.02 -3.56
CA LEU A 83 -7.06 -10.22 -3.35
C LEU A 83 -6.22 -9.59 -4.48
N THR A 84 -6.77 -9.49 -5.69
CA THR A 84 -5.99 -9.26 -6.91
C THR A 84 -5.29 -7.90 -6.92
N TRP A 85 -5.95 -6.85 -6.42
CA TRP A 85 -5.39 -5.49 -6.44
C TRP A 85 -4.14 -5.32 -5.57
N ALA A 86 -3.98 -6.14 -4.52
CA ALA A 86 -2.84 -6.09 -3.61
C ALA A 86 -1.88 -7.27 -3.79
N ALA A 87 -2.22 -8.23 -4.66
CA ALA A 87 -1.47 -9.48 -4.84
C ALA A 87 -0.02 -9.23 -5.25
N ASP A 88 0.20 -8.30 -6.19
CA ASP A 88 1.55 -7.99 -6.70
C ASP A 88 2.45 -7.42 -5.60
N LEU A 89 1.92 -6.48 -4.80
CA LEU A 89 2.65 -5.88 -3.69
C LEU A 89 2.95 -6.91 -2.60
N ILE A 90 1.96 -7.70 -2.19
CA ILE A 90 2.16 -8.75 -1.17
C ILE A 90 3.22 -9.76 -1.64
N THR A 91 3.18 -10.15 -2.92
CA THR A 91 4.15 -11.06 -3.51
C THR A 91 5.55 -10.45 -3.54
N ALA A 92 5.68 -9.18 -3.95
CA ALA A 92 6.96 -8.47 -3.98
C ALA A 92 7.57 -8.32 -2.59
N VAL A 93 6.75 -7.96 -1.59
CA VAL A 93 7.15 -7.89 -0.18
C VAL A 93 7.62 -9.27 0.30
N HIS A 94 6.81 -10.31 0.09
CA HIS A 94 7.14 -11.66 0.48
C HIS A 94 8.47 -12.10 -0.12
N HIS A 95 8.65 -11.94 -1.43
CA HIS A 95 9.88 -12.28 -2.13
C HIS A 95 11.08 -11.52 -1.54
N LYS A 96 11.00 -10.19 -1.43
CA LYS A 96 12.10 -9.36 -0.91
C LYS A 96 12.59 -9.83 0.46
N PHE A 97 11.66 -10.11 1.38
CA PHE A 97 12.03 -10.50 2.75
C PHE A 97 12.35 -11.98 2.90
N TRP A 98 11.77 -12.84 2.07
CA TRP A 98 12.10 -14.26 2.04
C TRP A 98 13.58 -14.49 1.70
N TYR A 99 14.11 -13.82 0.67
CA TYR A 99 15.52 -13.94 0.30
C TYR A 99 16.46 -13.26 1.30
N ALA A 100 16.03 -12.16 1.92
CA ALA A 100 16.86 -11.42 2.87
C ALA A 100 17.02 -12.14 4.21
N ASN A 101 15.99 -12.85 4.68
CA ASN A 101 15.98 -13.46 6.02
C ASN A 101 16.39 -14.93 6.07
N GLN A 102 16.78 -15.57 4.94
CA GLN A 102 17.17 -16.99 4.83
C GLN A 102 16.55 -17.85 5.95
N PRO A 103 15.25 -18.19 5.85
CA PRO A 103 14.54 -18.82 6.96
C PRO A 103 15.27 -20.12 7.33
N ASP A 104 15.86 -20.11 8.53
CA ASP A 104 16.43 -21.21 9.28
C ASP A 104 16.99 -22.37 8.43
N ARG A 105 18.30 -22.32 8.14
CA ARG A 105 19.07 -23.50 7.74
C ARG A 105 19.50 -24.28 8.98
#